data_AF-A0A660RC31-F1
#
_entry.id   AF-A0A660RC31-F1
#
_cell.length_a   1.000
_cell.length_b   1.000
_cell.length_c   1.000
_cell.angle_alpha   90.00
_cell.angle_beta   90.00
_cell.angle_gamma   90.00
#
_symmetry.space_group_name_H-M   'P 1'
#
loop_
_entity.id
_entity.type
_entity.pdbx_description
1 polymer ?
#
loop_
_entity_poly.entity_id
_entity_poly.type
_entity_poly.pdbx_seq_one_letter_code
_entity_poly.pdbx_strand_id
1 'polypeptide(L)' 'MRIKDIVPIALGTEKADVLLKNARIVNVFSGEIEKGNIALFRKRIAGIGDYNEGKVELDLKGMYVVPGLIDA' A
#
# COMPACT_ATOMS: atom_id res chain seq x y z
N MET A 1 4.99 -15.97 9.57
CA MET A 1 3.86 -15.51 8.71
C MET A 1 3.82 -16.40 7.49
N ARG A 2 2.66 -16.94 7.11
CA ARG A 2 2.56 -17.76 5.90
C ARG A 2 2.06 -16.87 4.77
N ILE A 3 2.57 -17.06 3.56
CA ILE A 3 2.14 -16.29 2.38
C ILE A 3 0.63 -16.39 2.18
N LYS A 4 0.02 -17.52 2.53
CA LYS A 4 -1.44 -17.69 2.47
C LYS A 4 -2.25 -16.64 3.24
N ASP A 5 -1.66 -15.99 4.24
CA ASP A 5 -2.36 -15.01 5.07
C ASP A 5 -2.43 -13.62 4.38
N ILE A 6 -1.50 -13.30 3.46
CA ILE A 6 -1.48 -12.01 2.74
C ILE A 6 -2.27 -12.05 1.43
N VAL A 7 -2.45 -13.25 0.85
CA VAL A 7 -3.13 -13.44 -0.44
C VAL A 7 -4.57 -12.91 -0.45
N PRO A 8 -5.44 -13.19 0.55
CA PRO A 8 -6.80 -12.66 0.57
C PRO A 8 -6.84 -11.12 0.59
N ILE A 9 -5.91 -10.49 1.32
CA ILE A 9 -5.77 -9.04 1.35
C ILE A 9 -5.34 -8.51 -0.02
N ALA A 10 -4.34 -9.14 -0.64
CA ALA A 10 -3.83 -8.75 -1.96
C ALA A 10 -4.91 -8.87 -3.04
N LEU A 11 -5.77 -9.89 -2.96
CA LEU A 11 -6.93 -10.06 -3.85
C LEU A 11 -8.08 -9.09 -3.55
N GLY A 12 -8.03 -8.37 -2.44
CA GLY A 12 -9.11 -7.48 -2.00
C GLY A 12 -10.33 -8.22 -1.43
N THR A 13 -10.25 -9.53 -1.20
CA THR A 13 -11.34 -10.31 -0.59
C THR A 13 -11.42 -10.13 0.91
N GLU A 14 -10.33 -9.67 1.53
CA GLU A 14 -10.28 -9.28 2.95
C GLU A 14 -9.66 -7.89 3.11
N LYS A 15 -9.98 -7.22 4.23
CA LYS A 15 -9.52 -5.85 4.53
C LYS A 15 -8.06 -5.82 4.96
N ALA A 16 -7.30 -4.87 4.42
CA ALA A 16 -5.96 -4.53 4.91
C ALA A 16 -5.99 -4.05 6.37
N ASP A 17 -4.88 -4.18 7.10
CA ASP A 17 -4.78 -3.62 8.46
C ASP A 17 -4.78 -2.09 8.42
N VAL A 18 -4.02 -1.53 7.48
CA VAL A 18 -4.00 -0.10 7.18
C VAL A 18 -4.11 0.08 5.67
N LEU A 19 -4.98 0.98 5.23
CA LEU A 19 -5.09 1.40 3.84
C LEU A 19 -4.69 2.87 3.73
N LEU A 20 -3.62 3.14 2.99
CA LEU A 20 -3.25 4.50 2.60
C LEU A 20 -3.97 4.87 1.32
N LYS A 21 -4.81 5.90 1.34
CA LYS A 21 -5.67 6.29 0.21
C LYS A 21 -5.14 7.53 -0.50
N ASN A 22 -5.42 7.62 -1.79
CA ASN A 22 -5.13 8.78 -2.64
C ASN A 22 -3.64 9.17 -2.62
N ALA A 23 -2.73 8.19 -2.73
CA ALA A 23 -1.30 8.43 -2.72
C ALA A 23 -0.78 8.80 -4.11
N ARG A 24 0.30 9.61 -4.14
CA ARG A 24 1.22 9.70 -5.29
C ARG A 24 2.47 8.90 -4.96
N ILE A 25 2.58 7.71 -5.52
CA ILE A 25 3.60 6.72 -5.20
C ILE A 25 4.78 6.94 -6.13
N VAL A 26 5.96 7.17 -5.56
CA VAL A 26 7.19 7.30 -6.33
C VAL A 26 7.69 5.90 -6.65
N ASN A 27 7.48 5.44 -7.88
CA ASN A 27 8.05 4.20 -8.35
C ASN A 27 9.52 4.43 -8.69
N VAL A 28 10.40 4.11 -7.74
CA VAL A 28 11.86 4.28 -7.90
C VAL A 28 12.50 3.31 -8.89
N PHE A 29 11.76 2.29 -9.36
CA PHE A 29 12.22 1.38 -10.41
C PHE A 29 11.96 1.96 -11.81
N SER A 30 10.75 2.47 -12.08
CA SER A 30 10.41 3.07 -13.38
C SER A 30 10.74 4.56 -13.49
N GLY A 31 10.86 5.27 -12.36
CA GLY A 31 11.00 6.72 -12.30
C GLY A 31 9.68 7.49 -12.43
N GLU A 32 8.53 6.79 -12.44
CA GLU A 32 7.21 7.40 -12.61
C GLU A 32 6.50 7.68 -11.29
N ILE A 33 5.50 8.56 -11.33
CA ILE A 33 4.58 8.81 -10.22
C ILE A 33 3.27 8.08 -10.51
N GLU A 34 3.01 7.02 -9.76
CA GLU A 34 1.76 6.26 -9.85
C GLU A 34 0.74 6.82 -8.86
N LYS A 35 -0.54 6.87 -9.26
CA LYS A 35 -1.63 7.21 -8.34
C LYS A 35 -2.34 5.95 -7.91
N GLY A 36 -2.57 5.80 -6.61
CA GLY A 36 -3.29 4.64 -6.11
C GLY A 36 -3.32 4.57 -4.59
N ASN A 37 -3.87 3.47 -4.09
CA ASN A 37 -3.93 3.17 -2.67
C ASN A 37 -2.91 2.07 -2.32
N ILE A 38 -2.43 2.07 -1.09
CA ILE A 38 -1.45 1.09 -0.60
C ILE A 38 -2.08 0.30 0.54
N ALA A 39 -2.25 -1.01 0.33
CA ALA A 39 -2.75 -1.93 1.32
C ALA A 39 -1.59 -2.48 2.16
N LEU A 40 -1.63 -2.24 3.47
CA LEU A 40 -0.65 -2.75 4.43
C LEU A 40 -1.26 -3.88 5.25
N PHE A 41 -0.53 -4.99 5.32
CA PHE A 41 -0.87 -6.13 6.16
C PHE A 41 0.32 -6.48 7.05
N ARG A 42 0.17 -6.26 8.36
CA ARG A 42 1.24 -6.42 9.35
C ARG A 42 2.52 -5.69 8.94
N LYS A 43 3.60 -6.42 8.62
CA LYS A 43 4.92 -5.88 8.26
C LYS A 43 5.18 -5.86 6.75
N ARG A 44 4.15 -5.99 5.93
CA ARG A 44 4.27 -6.09 4.46
C ARG A 44 3.27 -5.19 3.75
N ILE A 45 3.66 -4.77 2.55
CA ILE A 45 2.72 -4.23 1.56
C ILE A 45 2.01 -5.44 0.94
N ALA A 46 0.69 -5.51 1.08
CA ALA A 46 -0.15 -6.54 0.47
C ALA A 46 -0.42 -6.26 -1.00
N GLY A 47 -0.54 -4.98 -1.36
CA GLY A 47 -0.67 -4.55 -2.75
C GLY A 47 -0.75 -3.04 -2.89
N ILE A 48 -0.67 -2.59 -4.14
CA ILE A 48 -0.81 -1.21 -4.57
C ILE A 48 -1.84 -1.20 -5.70
N GLY A 49 -2.81 -0.28 -5.66
CA GLY A 49 -3.86 -0.16 -6.67
C GLY A 49 -5.20 0.28 -6.10
N ASP A 50 -6.29 -0.21 -6.68
CA ASP A 50 -7.67 0.21 -6.40
C ASP A 50 -8.30 -0.47 -5.16
N TYR A 51 -7.56 -0.47 -4.05
CA TYR A 51 -8.08 -0.98 -2.77
C TYR A 51 -9.01 0.05 -2.12
N ASN A 52 -10.21 -0.36 -1.71
CA ASN A 52 -11.23 0.56 -1.20
C ASN A 52 -11.41 0.52 0.33
N GLU A 53 -11.06 -0.60 0.97
CA GLU A 53 -11.35 -0.85 2.38
C GLU A 53 -10.11 -1.26 3.17
N GLY A 54 -9.96 -0.66 4.37
CA GLY A 54 -8.98 -1.06 5.38
C GLY A 54 -9.61 -1.07 6.77
N LYS A 55 -8.99 -1.75 7.74
CA LYS A 55 -9.40 -1.65 9.15
C LYS A 55 -9.12 -0.25 9.70
N VAL A 56 -8.01 0.35 9.27
CA VAL A 56 -7.66 1.75 9.47
C VAL A 56 -7.44 2.38 8.11
N GLU A 57 -8.10 3.49 7.83
CA GLU A 57 -7.96 4.21 6.56
C GLU A 57 -7.32 5.58 6.79
N LEU A 58 -6.28 5.88 6.02
CA LEU A 58 -5.57 7.15 6.07
C LEU A 58 -5.62 7.78 4.69
N ASP A 59 -6.40 8.85 4.54
CA ASP A 59 -6.42 9.65 3.32
C ASP A 59 -5.19 10.56 3.26
N LEU A 60 -4.30 10.28 2.31
CA LEU A 60 -3.08 11.04 2.09
C LEU A 60 -3.31 12.29 1.25
N LYS A 61 -4.52 12.53 0.72
CA LYS A 61 -4.88 13.76 -0.01
C LYS A 61 -3.89 14.12 -1.13
N GLY A 62 -3.38 13.11 -1.84
CA GLY A 62 -2.38 13.30 -2.88
C GLY A 62 -0.96 13.55 -2.37
N MET A 63 -0.61 13.27 -1.13
CA MET A 63 0.79 13.32 -0.67
C MET A 63 1.66 12.27 -1.38
N TYR A 64 2.97 12.53 -1.40
CA TYR A 64 3.95 11.62 -1.97
C TYR A 64 4.32 10.51 -0.99
N VAL A 65 4.34 9.28 -1.48
CA VAL A 65 4.84 8.11 -0.75
C VAL A 65 6.13 7.64 -1.40
N VAL A 66 7.18 7.51 -0.60
CA VAL A 66 8.49 7.02 -0.99
C VAL A 66 8.87 5.80 -0.13
N PRO A 67 9.73 4.91 -0.62
CA PRO A 67 10.42 3.97 0.24
C PRO A 67 11.14 4.69 1.39
N GLY A 68 11.26 4.02 2.54
CA GLY A 68 12.04 4.54 3.65
C GLY A 68 13.49 4.80 3.23
N LEU A 69 14.04 5.94 3.66
CA LEU A 69 15.43 6.29 3.37
C LEU A 69 16.36 5.31 4.10
N ILE A 70 17.46 4.95 3.45
CA ILE A 70 18.48 4.04 3.98
C ILE A 70 19.81 4.78 3.98
N ASP A 71 20.52 4.75 5.11
CA ASP A 71 21.90 5.21 5.26
C ASP A 71 22.80 3.98 5.48
N ALA A 72 23.95 3.94 4.81
CA ALA A 72 24.73 2.73 4.57
C ALA A 72 25.96 2.60 5.47
#